data_AF-A0A0D2HYN5-F1
#
_entry.id   AF-A0A0D2HYN5-F1
#
_cell.length_a   1.000
_cell.length_b   1.000
_cell.length_c   1.000
_cell.angle_alpha   90.00
_cell.angle_beta   90.00
_cell.angle_gamma   90.00
#
_symmetry.space_group_name_H-M   'P 1'
#
loop_
_entity.id
_entity.type
_entity.pdbx_description
1 polymer ?
#
loop_
_entity_poly.entity_id
_entity_poly.type
_entity_poly.pdbx_seq_one_letter_code
_entity_poly.pdbx_strand_id
1 'polypeptide(L)'
;MGFHAENNVIIEALIQKYKNQGKTYAKAHSETLAVIKLLEPAHWTGITLHIYHASHPRCLELIRWFKGQGMDVTAETCPHYLLFNEKHMDKIQAFGKINPALRSKEAAEGLRPSLLAEDIDFITSDHSPRLLERKTNPNVFENSSGGPGLESILPLMYNAAVVGRGLSVVGLPVFWLPIRPAVLGSARPRGSPEPPFPLKALRGKMAHCQNEAGRA
;
A
#
# COMPACT_ATOMS: atom_id res chain seq x y z
N MET A 1 -10.48 -8.00 -10.95
CA MET A 1 -9.21 -8.74 -11.11
C MET A 1 -8.11 -8.02 -10.36
N GLY A 2 -7.25 -8.75 -9.62
CA GLY A 2 -6.17 -8.18 -8.82
C GLY A 2 -4.80 -8.30 -9.51
N PHE A 3 -3.95 -7.26 -9.39
CA PHE A 3 -2.65 -7.24 -10.06
C PHE A 3 -1.53 -6.69 -9.19
N HIS A 4 -0.39 -7.38 -9.23
CA HIS A 4 0.90 -6.82 -8.85
C HIS A 4 1.36 -5.88 -9.97
N ALA A 5 1.54 -4.60 -9.66
CA ALA A 5 1.75 -3.57 -10.66
C ALA A 5 3.19 -3.02 -10.64
N GLU A 6 4.15 -3.77 -11.18
CA GLU A 6 5.51 -3.29 -11.40
C GLU A 6 5.98 -3.52 -12.86
N ASN A 7 6.83 -2.62 -13.36
CA ASN A 7 7.40 -2.72 -14.70
C ASN A 7 8.77 -3.40 -14.68
N ASN A 8 8.80 -4.69 -15.03
CA ASN A 8 10.03 -5.49 -15.02
C ASN A 8 11.13 -4.92 -15.92
N VAL A 9 10.80 -4.38 -17.10
CA VAL A 9 11.80 -3.82 -18.02
C VAL A 9 12.58 -2.67 -17.35
N ILE A 10 11.89 -1.76 -16.68
CA ILE A 10 12.54 -0.66 -15.95
C ILE A 10 13.29 -1.20 -14.73
N ILE A 11 12.70 -2.16 -14.00
CA ILE A 11 13.34 -2.74 -12.81
C ILE A 11 14.64 -3.44 -13.16
N GLU A 12 14.66 -4.28 -14.19
CA GLU A 12 15.85 -4.98 -14.65
C GLU A 12 16.93 -3.99 -15.10
N ALA A 13 16.56 -2.94 -15.85
CA ALA A 13 17.49 -1.88 -16.24
C ALA A 13 18.08 -1.15 -15.01
N LEU A 14 17.27 -0.86 -14.00
CA LEU A 14 17.73 -0.24 -12.75
C LEU A 14 18.63 -1.18 -11.93
N ILE A 15 18.30 -2.47 -11.85
CA ILE A 15 19.13 -3.48 -11.20
C ILE A 15 20.50 -3.55 -11.87
N GLN A 16 20.55 -3.63 -13.21
CA GLN A 16 21.81 -3.66 -13.95
C GLN A 16 22.63 -2.38 -13.72
N LYS A 17 21.96 -1.21 -13.73
CA LYS A 17 22.60 0.06 -13.39
C LYS A 17 23.22 0.04 -11.98
N TYR A 18 22.53 -0.51 -10.99
CA TYR A 18 23.05 -0.62 -9.62
C TYR A 18 24.20 -1.61 -9.51
N LYS A 19 24.11 -2.77 -10.19
CA LYS A 19 25.21 -3.75 -10.26
C LYS A 19 26.47 -3.13 -10.86
N ASN A 20 26.35 -2.38 -11.97
CA ASN A 20 27.47 -1.69 -12.61
C ASN A 20 28.11 -0.61 -11.73
N GLN A 21 27.38 -0.09 -10.74
CA GLN A 21 27.87 0.87 -9.75
C GLN A 21 28.43 0.19 -8.49
N GLY A 22 28.50 -1.15 -8.44
CA GLY A 22 28.93 -1.91 -7.27
C GLY A 22 27.95 -1.83 -6.09
N LYS A 23 26.70 -1.41 -6.33
CA LYS A 23 25.68 -1.24 -5.29
C LYS A 23 24.90 -2.53 -5.09
N THR A 24 24.53 -2.81 -3.84
CA THR A 24 23.81 -4.03 -3.43
C THR A 24 22.57 -3.71 -2.59
N TYR A 25 21.73 -2.77 -3.03
CA TYR A 25 20.50 -2.35 -2.33
C TYR A 25 19.21 -2.61 -3.14
N ALA A 26 18.11 -2.93 -2.44
CA ALA A 26 16.83 -3.31 -3.05
C ALA A 26 15.93 -2.08 -3.32
N LYS A 27 16.41 -1.12 -4.10
CA LYS A 27 15.67 0.12 -4.42
C LYS A 27 15.19 0.20 -5.87
N ALA A 28 15.43 -0.84 -6.68
CA ALA A 28 14.93 -0.89 -8.04
C ALA A 28 13.44 -1.22 -8.03
N HIS A 29 12.60 -0.30 -8.48
CA HIS A 29 11.15 -0.46 -8.53
C HIS A 29 10.57 0.47 -9.60
N SER A 30 9.42 0.12 -10.17
CA SER A 30 8.71 0.98 -11.12
C SER A 30 7.23 0.63 -11.15
N GLU A 31 6.46 1.31 -10.31
CA GLU A 31 5.04 0.97 -10.08
C GLU A 31 4.10 1.75 -10.99
N THR A 32 4.30 3.08 -11.08
CA THR A 32 3.37 4.00 -11.75
C THR A 32 3.10 3.65 -13.22
N LEU A 33 4.12 3.20 -13.97
CA LEU A 33 3.94 2.81 -15.37
C LEU A 33 3.08 1.53 -15.50
N ALA A 34 3.26 0.57 -14.60
CA ALA A 34 2.44 -0.65 -14.62
C ALA A 34 1.00 -0.33 -14.20
N VAL A 35 0.82 0.53 -13.20
CA VAL A 35 -0.50 1.00 -12.76
C VAL A 35 -1.27 1.68 -13.89
N ILE A 36 -0.67 2.64 -14.61
CA ILE A 36 -1.37 3.32 -15.72
C ILE A 36 -1.70 2.37 -16.87
N LYS A 37 -0.81 1.41 -17.17
CA LYS A 37 -1.04 0.38 -18.20
C LYS A 37 -2.18 -0.57 -17.85
N LEU A 38 -2.50 -0.74 -16.57
CA LEU A 38 -3.65 -1.51 -16.11
C LEU A 38 -4.92 -0.66 -16.10
N LEU A 39 -4.82 0.59 -15.63
CA LEU A 39 -5.95 1.50 -15.51
C LEU A 39 -6.58 1.85 -16.87
N GLU A 40 -5.77 2.17 -17.87
CA GLU A 40 -6.25 2.60 -19.19
C GLU A 40 -7.13 1.55 -19.87
N PRO A 41 -6.68 0.29 -20.14
CA PRO A 41 -7.55 -0.72 -20.73
C PRO A 41 -8.75 -1.06 -19.86
N ALA A 42 -8.58 -1.05 -18.53
CA ALA A 42 -9.67 -1.36 -17.62
C ALA A 42 -10.77 -0.27 -17.64
N HIS A 43 -10.39 1.00 -17.84
CA HIS A 43 -11.33 2.09 -18.07
C HIS A 43 -12.14 1.88 -19.35
N TRP A 44 -11.50 1.53 -20.46
CA TRP A 44 -12.18 1.27 -21.74
C TRP A 44 -13.10 0.04 -21.72
N THR A 45 -12.71 -0.99 -20.98
CA THR A 45 -13.45 -2.26 -20.92
C THR A 45 -14.52 -2.30 -19.82
N GLY A 46 -14.48 -1.35 -18.87
CA GLY A 46 -15.39 -1.31 -17.72
C GLY A 46 -15.17 -2.45 -16.72
N ILE A 47 -14.02 -3.12 -16.75
CA ILE A 47 -13.73 -4.24 -15.85
C ILE A 47 -13.31 -3.74 -14.47
N THR A 48 -13.79 -4.43 -13.43
CA THR A 48 -13.37 -4.15 -12.05
C THR A 48 -11.90 -4.51 -11.86
N LEU A 49 -11.11 -3.53 -11.40
CA LEU A 49 -9.68 -3.66 -11.19
C LEU A 49 -9.33 -3.53 -9.70
N HIS A 50 -8.33 -4.29 -9.26
CA HIS A 50 -7.76 -4.17 -7.93
C HIS A 50 -6.23 -4.11 -8.03
N ILE A 51 -5.62 -3.08 -7.45
CA ILE A 51 -4.15 -2.91 -7.44
C ILE A 51 -3.60 -3.36 -6.10
N TYR A 52 -2.75 -4.39 -6.12
CA TYR A 52 -2.10 -4.90 -4.92
C TYR A 52 -1.04 -3.94 -4.39
N HIS A 53 -0.88 -3.95 -3.06
CA HIS A 53 0.24 -3.42 -2.28
C HIS A 53 0.88 -2.13 -2.87
N ALA A 54 0.05 -1.12 -3.17
CA ALA A 54 0.49 0.16 -3.71
C ALA A 54 1.43 0.85 -2.71
N SER A 55 2.64 1.17 -3.15
CA SER A 55 3.72 1.63 -2.26
C SER A 55 4.11 3.09 -2.48
N HIS A 56 3.58 3.74 -3.52
CA HIS A 56 3.94 5.12 -3.87
C HIS A 56 2.69 6.02 -3.98
N PRO A 57 2.71 7.25 -3.42
CA PRO A 57 1.55 8.16 -3.42
C PRO A 57 1.02 8.45 -4.83
N ARG A 58 1.92 8.65 -5.80
CA ARG A 58 1.56 8.83 -7.22
C ARG A 58 0.65 7.73 -7.78
N CYS A 59 0.79 6.48 -7.33
CA CYS A 59 -0.08 5.40 -7.79
C CYS A 59 -1.50 5.60 -7.30
N LEU A 60 -1.67 6.01 -6.04
CA LEU A 60 -2.96 6.32 -5.44
C LEU A 60 -3.59 7.58 -6.06
N GLU A 61 -2.79 8.57 -6.45
CA GLU A 61 -3.26 9.74 -7.20
C GLU A 61 -3.88 9.34 -8.56
N LEU A 62 -3.22 8.44 -9.29
CA LEU A 62 -3.75 7.91 -10.55
C LEU A 62 -5.05 7.13 -10.31
N ILE A 63 -5.07 6.23 -9.33
CA ILE A 63 -6.27 5.47 -8.97
C ILE A 63 -7.42 6.40 -8.61
N ARG A 64 -7.17 7.44 -7.80
CA ARG A 64 -8.16 8.47 -7.45
C ARG A 64 -8.69 9.17 -8.70
N TRP A 65 -7.83 9.53 -9.64
CA TRP A 65 -8.24 10.19 -10.88
C TRP A 65 -9.20 9.30 -11.69
N PHE A 66 -8.88 8.01 -11.88
CA PHE A 66 -9.74 7.07 -12.59
C PHE A 66 -11.04 6.75 -11.83
N LYS A 67 -10.99 6.63 -10.49
CA LYS A 67 -12.21 6.56 -9.65
C LYS A 67 -13.13 7.76 -9.90
N GLY A 68 -12.56 8.95 -10.05
CA GLY A 68 -13.29 10.18 -10.38
C GLY A 68 -13.98 10.16 -11.75
N GLN A 69 -13.52 9.33 -12.68
CA GLN A 69 -14.15 9.07 -13.98
C GLN A 69 -15.22 7.96 -13.92
N GLY A 70 -15.58 7.48 -12.72
CA GLY A 70 -16.56 6.42 -12.52
C GLY A 70 -16.01 4.99 -12.68
N MET A 71 -14.70 4.83 -12.80
CA MET A 71 -14.08 3.50 -12.89
C MET A 71 -14.21 2.72 -11.57
N ASP A 72 -14.62 1.46 -11.66
CA ASP A 72 -14.61 0.52 -10.53
C ASP A 72 -13.19 -0.04 -10.31
N VAL A 73 -12.35 0.76 -9.66
CA VAL A 73 -10.99 0.36 -9.27
C VAL A 73 -10.82 0.47 -7.77
N THR A 74 -10.16 -0.52 -7.18
CA THR A 74 -9.74 -0.51 -5.78
C THR A 74 -8.24 -0.68 -5.65
N ALA A 75 -7.70 -0.28 -4.51
CA ALA A 75 -6.28 -0.49 -4.22
C ALA A 75 -6.07 -0.84 -2.75
N GLU A 76 -5.01 -1.60 -2.50
CA GLU A 76 -4.55 -1.90 -1.15
C GLU A 76 -3.14 -1.38 -0.90
N THR A 77 -2.77 -1.21 0.35
CA THR A 77 -1.38 -1.02 0.79
C THR A 77 -1.10 -1.91 1.99
N CYS A 78 0.14 -1.90 2.47
CA CYS A 78 0.58 -2.72 3.57
C CYS A 78 1.23 -1.87 4.68
N PRO A 79 1.19 -2.32 5.96
CA PRO A 79 1.75 -1.55 7.07
C PRO A 79 3.21 -1.15 6.86
N HIS A 80 4.00 -1.99 6.20
CA HIS A 80 5.42 -1.71 5.97
C HIS A 80 5.66 -0.50 5.06
N TYR A 81 4.74 -0.15 4.15
CA TYR A 81 4.83 1.09 3.36
C TYR A 81 4.40 2.33 4.14
N LEU A 82 3.56 2.17 5.17
CA LEU A 82 3.05 3.27 6.01
C LEU A 82 4.01 3.62 7.15
N LEU A 83 4.72 2.62 7.67
CA LEU A 83 5.52 2.69 8.89
C LEU A 83 7.03 2.73 8.61
N PHE A 84 7.49 2.12 7.52
CA PHE A 84 8.90 2.03 7.19
C PHE A 84 9.24 2.76 5.90
N ASN A 85 10.54 2.94 5.66
CA ASN A 85 11.09 3.60 4.49
C ASN A 85 12.48 3.01 4.19
N GLU A 86 13.12 3.46 3.12
CA GLU A 86 14.43 2.99 2.68
C GLU A 86 15.50 2.97 3.78
N LYS A 87 15.48 3.91 4.74
CA LYS A 87 16.46 3.91 5.85
C LYS A 87 16.32 2.70 6.75
N HIS A 88 15.10 2.16 6.89
CA HIS A 88 14.86 0.92 7.61
C HIS A 88 15.36 -0.28 6.81
N MET A 89 15.09 -0.30 5.50
CA MET A 89 15.60 -1.32 4.59
C MET A 89 17.13 -1.40 4.61
N ASP A 90 17.81 -0.26 4.66
CA ASP A 90 19.28 -0.19 4.73
C ASP A 90 19.81 -0.80 6.05
N LYS A 91 19.04 -0.74 7.16
CA LYS A 91 19.41 -1.33 8.46
C LYS A 91 19.21 -2.85 8.51
N ILE A 92 18.10 -3.35 7.96
CA ILE A 92 17.75 -4.78 8.01
C ILE A 92 18.18 -5.54 6.74
N GLN A 93 18.76 -4.84 5.77
CA GLN A 93 19.35 -5.38 4.55
C GLN A 93 18.40 -6.33 3.81
N ALA A 94 18.85 -7.56 3.53
CA ALA A 94 18.10 -8.56 2.79
C ALA A 94 16.73 -8.89 3.42
N PHE A 95 16.56 -8.76 4.74
CA PHE A 95 15.26 -8.93 5.39
C PHE A 95 14.23 -7.89 4.93
N GLY A 96 14.68 -6.67 4.63
CA GLY A 96 13.85 -5.58 4.11
C GLY A 96 13.54 -5.68 2.62
N LYS A 97 14.06 -6.68 1.90
CA LYS A 97 13.75 -6.91 0.49
C LYS A 97 12.31 -7.40 0.32
N ILE A 98 11.46 -6.55 -0.21
CA ILE A 98 10.05 -6.80 -0.56
C ILE A 98 9.74 -6.14 -1.92
N ASN A 99 8.62 -6.53 -2.54
CA ASN A 99 8.17 -5.99 -3.81
C ASN A 99 6.72 -5.48 -3.68
N PRO A 100 6.42 -4.22 -4.03
CA PRO A 100 7.36 -3.16 -4.36
C PRO A 100 8.39 -2.85 -3.25
N ALA A 101 9.52 -2.24 -3.63
CA ALA A 101 10.52 -1.85 -2.64
C ALA A 101 10.01 -0.74 -1.70
N LEU A 102 10.52 -0.71 -0.45
CA LEU A 102 10.30 0.41 0.46
C LEU A 102 10.78 1.72 -0.18
N ARG A 103 10.00 2.79 0.02
CA ARG A 103 10.22 4.09 -0.64
C ARG A 103 10.99 5.08 0.24
N SER A 104 11.36 6.21 -0.34
CA SER A 104 11.94 7.33 0.39
C SER A 104 11.02 7.75 1.55
N LYS A 105 11.57 8.46 2.53
CA LYS A 105 10.79 8.94 3.68
C LYS A 105 9.62 9.81 3.22
N GLU A 106 9.89 10.68 2.26
CA GLU A 106 8.93 11.63 1.68
C GLU A 106 7.77 10.89 1.00
N ALA A 107 8.08 9.84 0.22
CA ALA A 107 7.07 9.02 -0.43
C ALA A 107 6.23 8.21 0.57
N ALA A 108 6.86 7.61 1.59
CA ALA A 108 6.15 6.87 2.65
C ALA A 108 5.23 7.80 3.47
N GLU A 109 5.69 9.02 3.76
CA GLU A 109 4.87 10.04 4.42
C GLU A 109 3.72 10.50 3.53
N GLY A 110 3.95 10.60 2.22
CA GLY A 110 2.94 10.94 1.20
C GLY A 110 1.82 9.91 1.03
N LEU A 111 1.99 8.66 1.46
CA LEU A 111 0.90 7.66 1.47
C LEU A 111 -0.16 7.92 2.55
N ARG A 112 0.23 8.58 3.64
CA ARG A 112 -0.63 8.70 4.83
C ARG A 112 -1.89 9.54 4.58
N PRO A 113 -1.84 10.67 3.85
CA PRO A 113 -3.04 11.41 3.48
C PRO A 113 -4.05 10.56 2.68
N SER A 114 -3.57 9.63 1.85
CA SER A 114 -4.43 8.76 1.03
C SER A 114 -5.26 7.76 1.83
N LEU A 115 -4.85 7.42 3.06
CA LEU A 115 -5.68 6.64 3.99
C LEU A 115 -6.95 7.41 4.38
N LEU A 116 -6.83 8.72 4.63
CA LEU A 116 -7.95 9.56 5.04
C LEU A 116 -8.84 9.97 3.87
N ALA A 117 -8.25 10.00 2.66
CA ALA A 117 -8.94 10.36 1.44
C ALA A 117 -9.71 9.19 0.79
N GLU A 118 -9.69 7.99 1.39
CA GLU A 118 -10.37 6.78 0.89
C GLU A 118 -9.84 6.31 -0.49
N ASP A 119 -8.60 6.66 -0.83
CA ASP A 119 -7.96 6.14 -2.05
C ASP A 119 -7.51 4.69 -1.89
N ILE A 120 -7.16 4.35 -0.65
CA ILE A 120 -6.77 3.01 -0.21
C ILE A 120 -8.03 2.33 0.33
N ASP A 121 -8.46 1.28 -0.35
CA ASP A 121 -9.65 0.51 0.04
C ASP A 121 -9.31 -0.55 1.09
N PHE A 122 -8.06 -1.05 1.11
CA PHE A 122 -7.64 -2.13 2.02
C PHE A 122 -6.23 -1.94 2.57
N ILE A 123 -6.04 -2.39 3.81
CA ILE A 123 -4.72 -2.63 4.40
C ILE A 123 -4.52 -4.15 4.50
N THR A 124 -3.54 -4.67 3.77
CA THR A 124 -3.20 -6.11 3.72
C THR A 124 -1.79 -6.36 4.25
N SER A 125 -1.47 -7.61 4.56
CA SER A 125 -0.16 -7.96 5.11
C SER A 125 0.91 -8.18 4.05
N ASP A 126 0.51 -8.48 2.80
CA ASP A 126 1.36 -9.07 1.76
C ASP A 126 2.25 -10.19 2.33
N HIS A 127 1.64 -11.08 3.10
CA HIS A 127 2.35 -12.14 3.80
C HIS A 127 2.99 -13.12 2.82
N SER A 128 4.31 -12.99 2.63
CA SER A 128 5.10 -13.77 1.69
C SER A 128 6.39 -14.28 2.37
N PRO A 129 6.27 -15.22 3.32
CA PRO A 129 7.41 -15.72 4.09
C PRO A 129 8.41 -16.44 3.19
N ARG A 130 9.70 -16.31 3.51
CA ARG A 130 10.81 -16.97 2.82
C ARG A 130 11.65 -17.75 3.81
N LEU A 131 12.27 -18.83 3.35
CA LEU A 131 13.28 -19.53 4.13
C LEU A 131 14.43 -18.57 4.48
N LEU A 132 14.99 -18.72 5.68
CA LEU A 132 16.04 -17.82 6.17
C LEU A 132 17.25 -17.77 5.22
N GLU A 133 17.67 -18.93 4.70
CA GLU A 133 18.75 -19.08 3.71
C GLU A 133 18.55 -18.26 2.42
N ARG A 134 17.30 -17.90 2.08
CA ARG A 134 16.97 -17.08 0.91
C ARG A 134 17.02 -15.58 1.21
N LYS A 135 17.37 -15.19 2.44
CA LYS A 135 17.32 -13.81 2.95
C LYS A 135 18.59 -13.39 3.68
N THR A 136 19.68 -14.16 3.58
CA THR A 136 20.95 -13.91 4.30
C THR A 136 22.12 -13.51 3.40
N ASN A 137 21.95 -13.45 2.08
CA ASN A 137 23.06 -13.13 1.18
C ASN A 137 23.41 -11.63 1.28
N PRO A 138 24.70 -11.23 1.39
CA PRO A 138 25.10 -9.83 1.42
C PRO A 138 24.71 -9.04 0.16
N ASN A 139 24.66 -9.71 -0.99
CA ASN A 139 24.13 -9.15 -2.22
C ASN A 139 22.60 -9.29 -2.23
N VAL A 140 21.90 -8.18 -2.02
CA VAL A 140 20.44 -8.16 -1.97
C VAL A 140 19.80 -8.71 -3.25
N PHE A 141 20.45 -8.63 -4.41
CA PHE A 141 19.89 -9.14 -5.67
C PHE A 141 19.78 -10.67 -5.68
N GLU A 142 20.60 -11.38 -4.90
CA GLU A 142 20.57 -12.84 -4.74
C GLU A 142 19.55 -13.33 -3.71
N ASN A 143 18.91 -12.42 -2.97
CA ASN A 143 17.90 -12.78 -1.97
C ASN A 143 16.50 -12.85 -2.59
N SER A 144 15.59 -13.60 -1.97
CA SER A 144 14.17 -13.59 -2.34
C SER A 144 13.46 -12.34 -1.81
N SER A 145 12.50 -11.81 -2.58
CA SER A 145 11.61 -10.74 -2.12
C SER A 145 10.42 -11.32 -1.33
N GLY A 146 10.01 -10.62 -0.28
CA GLY A 146 8.90 -10.98 0.59
C GLY A 146 9.31 -11.11 2.06
N GLY A 147 8.33 -11.06 2.95
CA GLY A 147 8.54 -11.25 4.39
C GLY A 147 7.26 -11.68 5.12
N PRO A 148 7.40 -12.16 6.38
CA PRO A 148 6.25 -12.42 7.24
C PRO A 148 5.59 -11.10 7.66
N GLY A 149 4.27 -11.14 7.90
CA GLY A 149 3.48 -9.93 8.17
C GLY A 149 2.06 -10.19 8.68
N LEU A 150 1.57 -11.44 8.58
CA LEU A 150 0.22 -11.82 8.98
C LEU A 150 -0.04 -11.65 10.49
N GLU A 151 0.93 -11.97 11.35
CA GLU A 151 0.77 -11.82 12.80
C GLU A 151 0.95 -10.35 13.24
N SER A 152 1.81 -9.61 12.54
CA SER A 152 2.21 -8.26 12.94
C SER A 152 1.28 -7.16 12.43
N ILE A 153 0.46 -7.42 11.41
CA ILE A 153 -0.42 -6.41 10.82
C ILE A 153 -1.32 -5.75 11.88
N LEU A 154 -1.90 -6.52 12.81
CA LEU A 154 -2.88 -6.00 13.77
C LEU A 154 -2.22 -5.13 14.84
N PRO A 155 -1.20 -5.61 15.58
CA PRO A 155 -0.53 -4.79 16.57
C PRO A 155 0.13 -3.54 15.95
N LEU A 156 0.69 -3.64 14.74
CA LEU A 156 1.30 -2.50 14.05
C LEU A 156 0.27 -1.42 13.72
N MET A 157 -0.86 -1.81 13.12
CA MET A 157 -1.89 -0.83 12.76
C MET A 157 -2.62 -0.30 13.99
N TYR A 158 -2.88 -1.13 15.00
CA TYR A 158 -3.46 -0.67 16.26
C TYR A 158 -2.59 0.42 16.90
N ASN A 159 -1.28 0.18 17.03
CA ASN A 159 -0.37 1.17 17.59
C ASN A 159 -0.31 2.44 16.71
N ALA A 160 -0.18 2.30 15.40
CA ALA A 160 -0.04 3.44 14.50
C ALA A 160 -1.32 4.30 14.37
N ALA A 161 -2.49 3.68 14.42
CA ALA A 161 -3.78 4.33 14.19
C ALA A 161 -4.48 4.72 15.49
N VAL A 162 -4.65 3.79 16.42
CA VAL A 162 -5.40 4.01 17.67
C VAL A 162 -4.55 4.77 18.66
N VAL A 163 -3.38 4.23 19.01
CA VAL A 163 -2.51 4.84 20.03
C VAL A 163 -1.87 6.11 19.49
N GLY A 164 -1.27 6.05 18.29
CA GLY A 164 -0.52 7.16 17.72
C GLY A 164 -1.36 8.31 17.15
N ARG A 165 -2.65 8.09 16.87
CA ARG A 165 -3.52 9.10 16.22
C ARG A 165 -4.92 9.22 16.81
N GLY A 166 -5.24 8.49 17.86
CA GLY A 166 -6.54 8.57 18.53
C GLY A 166 -7.71 8.04 17.70
N LEU A 167 -7.47 7.22 16.67
CA LEU A 167 -8.57 6.56 15.96
C LEU A 167 -9.32 5.63 16.93
N SER A 168 -10.64 5.62 16.86
CA SER A 168 -11.45 4.67 17.62
C SER A 168 -11.08 3.23 17.22
N VAL A 169 -11.03 2.32 18.19
CA VAL A 169 -10.84 0.87 17.95
C VAL A 169 -11.89 0.33 16.98
N VAL A 170 -13.13 0.87 17.02
CA VAL A 170 -14.21 0.49 16.09
C VAL A 170 -13.95 1.00 14.66
N GLY A 171 -13.11 2.02 14.50
CA GLY A 171 -12.66 2.51 13.20
C GLY A 171 -11.53 1.69 12.59
N LEU A 172 -10.89 0.79 13.35
CA LEU A 172 -9.77 -0.04 12.85
C LEU A 172 -10.22 -1.06 11.79
N PRO A 173 -11.31 -1.83 11.98
CA PRO A 173 -11.78 -2.80 10.98
C PRO A 173 -12.22 -2.16 9.65
N VAL A 174 -12.54 -0.87 9.65
CA VAL A 174 -12.95 -0.13 8.45
C VAL A 174 -11.84 -0.06 7.40
N PHE A 175 -10.58 -0.12 7.82
CA PHE A 175 -9.42 -0.18 6.91
C PHE A 175 -9.04 -1.61 6.50
N TRP A 176 -9.64 -2.62 7.11
CA TRP A 176 -9.21 -4.03 7.05
C TRP A 176 -10.22 -4.95 6.39
N LEU A 177 -11.51 -4.61 6.50
CA LEU A 177 -12.60 -5.40 5.97
C LEU A 177 -13.02 -4.88 4.59
N PRO A 178 -13.40 -5.77 3.66
CA PRO A 178 -14.13 -5.38 2.46
C PRO A 178 -15.49 -4.80 2.86
N ILE A 179 -15.55 -3.50 3.15
CA ILE A 179 -16.83 -2.77 3.22
C ILE A 179 -17.39 -2.55 1.80
N ARG A 180 -16.70 -3.02 0.76
CA ARG A 180 -17.25 -3.26 -0.58
C ARG A 180 -17.31 -4.76 -0.88
N PRO A 181 -18.49 -5.41 -0.69
CA PRO A 181 -18.70 -6.83 -1.01
C PRO A 181 -18.45 -7.21 -2.47
N ALA A 182 -18.34 -6.24 -3.39
CA ALA A 182 -18.28 -6.49 -4.82
C ALA A 182 -16.93 -7.07 -5.31
N VAL A 183 -15.85 -6.97 -4.54
CA VAL A 183 -14.48 -7.19 -5.07
C VAL A 183 -14.02 -8.65 -4.99
N LEU A 184 -14.64 -9.49 -4.15
CA LEU A 184 -14.46 -10.95 -4.17
C LEU A 184 -15.69 -11.64 -4.80
N GLY A 185 -15.87 -11.48 -6.11
CA GLY A 185 -16.66 -12.41 -6.94
C GLY A 185 -18.16 -12.51 -6.67
N SER A 186 -18.77 -11.65 -5.86
CA SER A 186 -20.23 -11.56 -5.73
C SER A 186 -20.70 -10.17 -6.13
N ALA A 187 -21.53 -10.10 -7.16
CA ALA A 187 -22.14 -8.85 -7.61
C ALA A 187 -22.81 -8.14 -6.43
N ARG A 188 -22.69 -6.80 -6.38
CA ARG A 188 -23.45 -5.98 -5.44
C ARG A 188 -24.94 -6.27 -5.67
N PRO A 189 -25.72 -6.78 -4.70
CA PRO A 189 -27.17 -6.78 -4.83
C PRO A 189 -27.60 -5.31 -4.89
N ARG A 190 -28.38 -4.93 -5.91
CA ARG A 190 -29.05 -3.61 -5.93
C ARG A 190 -29.84 -3.50 -4.61
N GLY A 191 -29.55 -2.48 -3.81
CA GLY A 191 -30.21 -2.25 -2.51
C GLY A 191 -29.42 -2.67 -1.26
N SER A 192 -28.10 -2.86 -1.34
CA SER A 192 -27.28 -3.09 -0.14
C SER A 192 -27.24 -1.85 0.76
N PRO A 193 -27.41 -1.99 2.09
CA PRO A 193 -27.46 -0.85 3.02
C PRO A 193 -26.13 -0.11 3.05
N GLU A 194 -26.19 1.22 3.23
CA GLU A 194 -25.00 2.02 3.49
C GLU A 194 -24.27 1.54 4.74
N PRO A 195 -22.93 1.68 4.81
CA PRO A 195 -22.19 1.35 6.01
C PRO A 195 -22.76 2.14 7.20
N PRO A 196 -22.81 1.54 8.41
CA PRO A 196 -23.56 2.08 9.55
C PRO A 196 -23.02 3.42 10.08
N PHE A 197 -21.91 3.92 9.53
CA PHE A 197 -21.36 5.23 9.86
C PHE A 197 -20.93 5.98 8.60
N PRO A 198 -21.37 7.23 8.42
CA PRO A 198 -20.81 8.08 7.38
C PRO A 198 -19.34 8.36 7.75
N LEU A 199 -18.39 7.95 6.92
CA LEU A 199 -16.95 8.23 7.06
C LEU A 199 -16.66 9.74 7.28
N LYS A 200 -17.57 10.62 6.85
CA LYS A 200 -17.58 12.06 7.17
C LYS A 200 -17.55 12.37 8.68
N ALA A 201 -18.15 11.55 9.54
CA ALA A 201 -18.19 11.76 10.99
C ALA A 201 -16.82 11.51 11.67
N LEU A 202 -15.98 10.64 11.10
CA LEU A 202 -14.59 10.46 11.55
C LEU A 202 -13.70 11.64 11.13
N ARG A 203 -13.98 12.29 10.00
CA ARG A 203 -13.24 13.48 9.52
C ARG A 203 -13.33 14.67 10.47
N GLY A 204 -14.50 14.91 11.09
CA GLY A 204 -14.71 16.02 12.02
C GLY A 204 -13.95 15.89 13.34
N LYS A 205 -13.81 14.67 13.88
CA LYS A 205 -13.07 14.43 15.13
C LYS A 205 -11.55 14.43 14.94
N MET A 206 -11.05 13.98 13.80
CA MET A 206 -9.60 13.97 13.51
C MET A 206 -9.02 15.36 13.22
N ALA A 207 -9.79 16.27 12.59
CA ALA A 207 -9.36 17.66 12.41
C ALA A 207 -9.22 18.41 13.76
N HIS A 208 -10.03 18.05 14.76
CA HIS A 208 -9.98 18.66 16.08
C HIS A 208 -8.71 18.27 16.87
N CYS A 209 -8.27 17.00 16.79
CA CYS A 209 -7.01 16.55 17.44
C CYS A 209 -5.75 17.21 16.83
N GLN A 210 -5.76 17.60 15.55
CA GLN A 210 -4.60 18.25 14.93
C GLN A 210 -4.39 19.69 15.40
N ASN A 211 -5.47 20.39 15.80
CA ASN A 211 -5.37 21.75 16.33
C ASN A 211 -4.82 21.80 17.77
N GLU A 212 -4.93 20.71 18.52
CA GLU A 212 -4.42 20.62 19.90
C GLU A 212 -2.96 20.14 19.95
N ALA A 213 -2.56 19.23 19.04
CA ALA A 213 -1.19 18.75 18.95
C ALA A 213 -0.18 19.78 18.38
N GLY A 214 -0.66 20.90 17.82
CA GLY A 214 0.17 22.01 17.35
C GLY A 214 0.37 23.14 18.36
N ARG A 215 -0.16 23.00 19.59
CA ARG A 215 -0.06 24.00 20.68
C ARG A 215 0.67 23.51 21.93
N ALA A 216 1.32 22.35 21.87
CA ALA A 216 2.12 21.79 22.97
C ALA A 216 3.56 21.55 22.53
#